data_AF-W2J9H4-F1
#
_entry.id   AF-W2J9H4-F1
#
_cell.length_a   1.000
_cell.length_b   1.000
_cell.length_c   1.000
_cell.angle_alpha   90.00
_cell.angle_beta   90.00
_cell.angle_gamma   90.00
#
_symmetry.space_group_name_H-M   'P 1'
#
loop_
_entity.id
_entity.type
_entity.pdbx_description
1 polymer ?
#
loop_
_entity_poly.entity_id
_entity_poly.type
_entity_poly.pdbx_seq_one_letter_code
_entity_poly.pdbx_strand_id
1 'polypeptide(L)'
;MAFQTPMSALGLPQSRLRSRDVASAKEAALFRRRRVIAGVVLTALCLSIMMTWRLFMQLPPSASSVAVASPRRTLHQTLPPGVKQQQRLNQENLLADERQRNIEEQHATRSFRNEKQIVMVLTHFRDSDACAQALVDARATAFLATRVHFRVFEELYLTHEQTCVQRFCELKPKDCKQLLRSGQLRTQRRDASGAVGATVARYVAEGMVEHKFANDFYFSVDPAVVVLTENWDLELLKQWYSIGNDMAILSVAPKAVELRGLTNSTVLVHCSARIHSKFPDAVVEFNAPEPVPRQGGALVSPVLQTQYSEVFHFGPTRALFDVRSDPHTPLILVGHEYARATRFWTRGYDFYAPNEDVLFARYHWQEPPLPMVSGAIDDHTGKQRQRRMDEANRRIRRLMGLSVSVQDGQLEQSQVFALGSQRSMKAWQQFSGVDPRAAYNESTTNQFSLCGALASGKVHYVPY
;
A
#
# COMPACT_ATOMS: atom_id res chain seq x y z
N MET A 1 -12.31 -4.99 -12.56
CA MET A 1 -12.90 -4.69 -11.25
C MET A 1 -13.11 -3.20 -11.20
N ALA A 2 -14.27 -2.73 -10.75
CA ALA A 2 -14.39 -1.35 -10.31
C ALA A 2 -13.39 -1.17 -9.17
N PHE A 3 -12.46 -0.23 -9.28
CA PHE A 3 -11.77 0.31 -8.12
C PHE A 3 -12.84 0.53 -7.05
N GLN A 4 -12.74 -0.11 -5.89
CA GLN A 4 -13.56 0.30 -4.76
C GLN A 4 -13.23 1.77 -4.54
N THR A 5 -14.17 2.62 -4.94
CA THR A 5 -13.96 4.04 -5.02
C THR A 5 -13.78 4.60 -3.60
N PRO A 6 -12.83 5.52 -3.37
CA PRO A 6 -12.81 6.31 -2.14
C PRO A 6 -14.08 7.16 -1.99
N MET A 7 -14.95 7.21 -3.01
CA MET A 7 -16.28 7.80 -2.90
C MET A 7 -17.16 7.15 -1.83
N SER A 8 -16.97 5.86 -1.53
CA SER A 8 -17.72 5.21 -0.44
C SER A 8 -17.31 5.75 0.94
N ALA A 9 -16.10 6.31 1.06
CA ALA A 9 -15.60 6.92 2.28
C ALA A 9 -16.17 8.34 2.55
N LEU A 10 -16.88 8.94 1.58
CA LEU A 10 -17.42 10.31 1.68
C LEU A 10 -18.93 10.43 1.44
N GLY A 11 -19.65 9.30 1.41
CA GLY A 11 -21.11 9.30 1.48
C GLY A 11 -21.86 9.97 0.32
N LEU A 12 -21.25 10.10 -0.86
CA LEU A 12 -21.95 10.61 -2.05
C LEU A 12 -22.71 9.49 -2.77
N PRO A 13 -23.94 9.76 -3.25
CA PRO A 13 -24.77 8.74 -3.86
C PRO A 13 -24.16 8.22 -5.16
N GLN A 14 -24.01 6.90 -5.25
CA GLN A 14 -23.69 6.22 -6.49
C GLN A 14 -24.87 6.38 -7.46
N SER A 15 -24.75 7.23 -8.46
CA SER A 15 -25.74 7.30 -9.55
C SER A 15 -25.59 6.08 -10.45
N ARG A 16 -26.20 4.96 -10.07
CA ARG A 16 -26.57 3.90 -11.01
C ARG A 16 -28.01 4.13 -11.44
N LEU A 17 -28.26 4.27 -12.74
CA LEU A 17 -29.59 4.07 -13.31
C LEU A 17 -30.05 2.66 -12.94
N ARG A 18 -31.12 2.58 -12.14
CA ARG A 18 -31.70 1.34 -11.65
C ARG A 18 -32.81 0.92 -12.62
N SER A 19 -32.62 -0.21 -13.31
CA SER A 19 -33.77 -0.94 -13.84
C SER A 19 -34.62 -1.42 -12.66
N ARG A 20 -35.92 -1.19 -12.75
CA ARG A 20 -36.93 -1.68 -11.81
C ARG A 20 -36.97 -3.20 -11.88
N ASP A 21 -37.00 -3.85 -10.72
CA ASP A 21 -37.84 -5.02 -10.52
C ASP A 21 -38.30 -5.15 -9.06
N VAL A 22 -39.53 -5.64 -8.97
CA VAL A 22 -40.42 -5.66 -7.81
C VAL A 22 -40.12 -6.90 -6.96
N ALA A 23 -39.72 -6.70 -5.70
CA ALA A 23 -39.79 -7.74 -4.68
C ALA A 23 -40.38 -7.15 -3.39
N SER A 24 -41.51 -7.74 -3.01
CA SER A 24 -42.60 -7.17 -2.23
C SER A 24 -42.46 -7.42 -0.72
N ALA A 25 -42.69 -6.36 0.06
CA ALA A 25 -43.24 -6.19 1.43
C ALA A 25 -43.17 -7.29 2.52
N LYS A 26 -43.01 -8.58 2.22
CA LYS A 26 -42.95 -9.68 3.20
C LYS A 26 -41.63 -9.73 3.99
N GLU A 27 -40.51 -9.37 3.39
CA GLU A 27 -39.20 -9.38 4.08
C GLU A 27 -39.08 -8.28 5.15
N ALA A 28 -39.73 -7.14 4.94
CA ALA A 28 -39.71 -6.02 5.88
C ALA A 28 -40.48 -6.30 7.19
N ALA A 29 -41.46 -7.21 7.18
CA ALA A 29 -42.23 -7.59 8.37
C ALA A 29 -41.49 -8.61 9.26
N LEU A 30 -40.76 -9.54 8.65
CA LEU A 30 -39.94 -10.54 9.34
C LEU A 30 -38.76 -9.90 10.09
N PHE A 31 -38.17 -8.84 9.53
CA PHE A 31 -37.07 -8.10 10.16
C PHE A 31 -37.50 -7.33 11.43
N ARG A 32 -38.72 -6.79 11.47
CA ARG A 32 -39.23 -6.09 12.66
C ARG A 32 -39.50 -7.04 13.82
N ARG A 33 -40.03 -8.24 13.54
CA ARG A 33 -40.32 -9.24 14.59
C ARG A 33 -39.05 -9.79 15.25
N ARG A 34 -37.96 -9.95 14.49
CA ARG A 34 -36.65 -10.40 15.03
C ARG A 34 -35.96 -9.36 15.92
N ARG A 35 -36.11 -8.06 15.65
CA ARG A 35 -35.53 -6.99 16.49
C ARG A 35 -36.20 -6.87 17.86
N VAL A 36 -37.51 -7.10 17.95
CA VAL A 36 -38.24 -7.04 19.22
C VAL A 36 -37.80 -8.18 20.15
N ILE A 37 -37.63 -9.40 19.62
CA ILE A 37 -37.20 -10.56 20.42
C ILE A 37 -35.76 -10.38 20.92
N ALA A 38 -34.84 -9.86 20.08
CA ALA A 38 -33.47 -9.58 20.49
C ALA A 38 -33.36 -8.53 21.61
N GLY A 39 -34.22 -7.51 21.61
CA GLY A 39 -34.24 -6.48 22.67
C GLY A 39 -34.72 -7.01 24.03
N VAL A 40 -35.66 -7.96 24.05
CA VAL A 40 -36.17 -8.57 25.29
C VAL A 40 -35.14 -9.51 25.92
N VAL A 41 -34.36 -10.23 25.11
CA VAL A 41 -33.31 -11.13 25.62
C VAL A 41 -32.13 -10.34 26.22
N LEU A 42 -31.74 -9.23 25.59
CA LEU A 42 -30.63 -8.41 26.07
C LEU A 42 -30.92 -7.74 27.42
N THR A 43 -32.16 -7.31 27.63
CA THR A 43 -32.59 -6.66 28.88
C THR A 43 -32.64 -7.63 30.07
N ALA A 44 -33.04 -8.89 29.84
CA ALA A 44 -33.02 -9.94 30.86
C ALA A 44 -31.60 -10.35 31.28
N LEU A 45 -30.64 -10.38 30.35
CA LEU A 45 -29.22 -10.66 30.63
C LEU A 45 -28.54 -9.55 31.44
N CYS A 46 -28.83 -8.28 31.16
CA CYS A 46 -28.28 -7.18 31.94
C CYS A 46 -28.78 -7.17 33.40
N LEU A 47 -30.04 -7.56 33.63
CA LEU A 47 -30.60 -7.64 34.99
C LEU A 47 -29.99 -8.78 35.82
N SER A 48 -29.60 -9.89 35.19
CA SER A 48 -28.97 -11.03 35.88
C SER A 48 -27.49 -10.77 36.22
N ILE A 49 -26.77 -10.01 35.39
CA ILE A 49 -25.40 -9.56 35.69
C ILE A 49 -25.37 -8.55 36.85
N MET A 50 -26.35 -7.64 36.90
CA MET A 50 -26.48 -6.66 38.00
C MET A 50 -26.76 -7.32 39.37
N MET A 51 -27.56 -8.39 39.38
CA MET A 51 -27.85 -9.14 40.61
C MET A 51 -26.64 -9.92 41.13
N THR A 52 -25.83 -10.50 40.23
CA THR A 52 -24.62 -11.25 40.62
C THR A 52 -23.49 -10.35 41.11
N TRP A 53 -23.37 -9.14 40.55
CA TRP A 53 -22.39 -8.14 41.02
C TRP A 53 -22.70 -7.61 42.43
N ARG A 54 -23.98 -7.50 42.82
CA ARG A 54 -24.36 -7.09 44.18
C ARG A 54 -24.06 -8.12 45.26
N LEU A 55 -24.02 -9.40 44.90
CA LEU A 55 -23.65 -10.49 45.82
C LEU A 55 -22.14 -10.58 46.06
N PHE A 56 -21.31 -10.06 45.14
CA PHE A 56 -19.84 -10.17 45.23
C PHE A 56 -19.19 -9.05 46.07
N MET A 57 -19.90 -7.95 46.36
CA MET A 57 -19.36 -6.77 47.05
C MET A 57 -19.53 -6.78 48.58
N GLN A 58 -19.84 -7.92 49.20
CA GLN A 58 -20.07 -8.04 50.66
C GLN A 58 -19.07 -8.95 51.40
N LEU A 59 -17.78 -8.94 51.04
CA LEU A 59 -16.75 -9.67 51.80
C LEU A 59 -15.59 -8.73 52.24
N PRO A 60 -15.14 -8.77 53.51
CA PRO A 60 -14.04 -7.96 54.01
C PRO A 60 -12.66 -8.57 53.68
N PRO A 61 -11.59 -7.75 53.55
CA PRO A 61 -10.26 -8.26 53.24
C PRO A 61 -9.52 -8.70 54.51
N SER A 62 -8.84 -9.86 54.43
CA SER A 62 -7.87 -10.30 55.44
C SER A 62 -6.43 -10.11 54.91
N ALA A 63 -5.58 -9.58 55.77
CA ALA A 63 -4.17 -9.30 55.55
C ALA A 63 -3.29 -10.51 55.89
N SER A 64 -2.11 -10.64 55.28
CA SER A 64 -0.84 -10.92 55.98
C SER A 64 0.38 -10.91 55.06
N SER A 65 1.44 -10.29 55.58
CA SER A 65 2.82 -10.18 55.10
C SER A 65 3.67 -11.40 55.48
N VAL A 66 4.74 -11.72 54.73
CA VAL A 66 6.04 -12.14 55.29
C VAL A 66 7.17 -11.80 54.30
N ALA A 67 8.23 -11.15 54.79
CA ALA A 67 9.53 -10.97 54.14
C ALA A 67 10.54 -11.98 54.68
N VAL A 68 11.47 -12.48 53.84
CA VAL A 68 12.67 -13.21 54.29
C VAL A 68 13.88 -12.83 53.43
N ALA A 69 14.99 -12.59 54.12
CA ALA A 69 16.26 -12.06 53.63
C ALA A 69 17.23 -13.12 53.05
N SER A 70 18.17 -12.64 52.23
CA SER A 70 19.40 -13.30 51.74
C SER A 70 20.49 -13.36 52.84
N PRO A 71 21.57 -14.19 52.77
CA PRO A 71 22.76 -13.81 51.95
C PRO A 71 23.66 -14.98 51.46
N ARG A 72 24.51 -14.72 50.45
CA ARG A 72 25.89 -15.26 50.39
C ARG A 72 26.79 -14.45 49.44
N ARG A 73 27.91 -13.98 49.98
CA ARG A 73 29.05 -13.29 49.31
C ARG A 73 30.04 -14.34 48.78
N THR A 74 30.60 -14.08 47.60
CA THR A 74 31.94 -14.56 47.20
C THR A 74 32.73 -13.43 46.56
N LEU A 75 34.03 -13.45 46.86
CA LEU A 75 35.02 -12.39 46.69
C LEU A 75 35.75 -12.58 45.36
N HIS A 76 35.75 -11.58 44.47
CA HIS A 76 36.71 -11.48 43.37
C HIS A 76 37.29 -10.06 43.30
N GLN A 77 38.62 -10.01 43.21
CA GLN A 77 39.45 -8.82 43.18
C GLN A 77 39.02 -7.89 42.05
N THR A 78 38.71 -6.65 42.42
CA THR A 78 38.27 -5.60 41.50
C THR A 78 39.33 -4.51 41.43
N LEU A 79 39.76 -4.18 40.20
CA LEU A 79 40.41 -2.90 39.88
C LEU A 79 39.66 -1.75 40.57
N PRO A 80 40.36 -0.68 40.98
CA PRO A 80 39.77 0.42 41.75
C PRO A 80 38.48 0.91 41.07
N PRO A 81 37.36 1.06 41.82
CA PRO A 81 36.05 1.35 41.24
C PRO A 81 36.02 2.62 40.37
N GLY A 82 36.87 3.60 40.67
CA GLY A 82 36.99 4.83 39.88
C GLY A 82 37.52 4.62 38.45
N VAL A 83 38.42 3.67 38.22
CA VAL A 83 39.00 3.43 36.88
C VAL A 83 38.01 2.72 35.96
N LYS A 84 37.25 1.76 36.49
CA LYS A 84 36.18 1.06 35.75
C LYS A 84 35.00 1.96 35.42
N GLN A 85 34.74 2.96 36.25
CA GLN A 85 33.68 3.94 36.02
C GLN A 85 34.10 4.97 34.97
N GLN A 86 35.34 5.46 35.03
CA GLN A 86 35.90 6.37 34.03
C GLN A 86 35.99 5.72 32.64
N GLN A 87 36.40 4.45 32.56
CA GLN A 87 36.46 3.72 31.29
C GLN A 87 35.08 3.52 30.67
N ARG A 88 34.04 3.23 31.48
CA ARG A 88 32.65 3.14 31.01
C ARG A 88 32.15 4.48 30.49
N LEU A 89 32.40 5.56 31.22
CA LEU A 89 31.99 6.90 30.81
C LEU A 89 32.67 7.33 29.50
N ASN A 90 33.96 7.05 29.35
CA ASN A 90 34.70 7.34 28.12
C ASN A 90 34.19 6.52 26.94
N GLN A 91 33.83 5.25 27.15
CA GLN A 91 33.27 4.38 26.11
C GLN A 91 31.86 4.84 25.70
N GLU A 92 31.04 5.28 26.65
CA GLU A 92 29.71 5.86 26.38
C GLU A 92 29.84 7.18 25.60
N ASN A 93 30.80 8.04 25.95
CA ASN A 93 31.06 9.29 25.23
C ASN A 93 31.58 9.04 23.81
N LEU A 94 32.48 8.07 23.61
CA LEU A 94 32.97 7.69 22.27
C LEU A 94 31.83 7.15 21.39
N LEU A 95 30.94 6.33 21.95
CA LEU A 95 29.75 5.82 21.26
C LEU A 95 28.74 6.93 20.96
N ALA A 96 28.61 7.93 21.84
CA ALA A 96 27.77 9.10 21.63
C ALA A 96 28.35 10.00 20.51
N ASP A 97 29.66 10.23 20.50
CA ASP A 97 30.36 11.01 19.48
C ASP A 97 30.36 10.32 18.10
N GLU A 98 30.42 8.99 18.07
CA GLU A 98 30.29 8.20 16.85
C GLU A 98 28.85 8.23 16.31
N ARG A 99 27.83 8.17 17.18
CA ARG A 99 26.43 8.41 16.79
C ARG A 99 26.23 9.82 16.27
N GLN A 100 26.80 10.82 16.94
CA GLN A 100 26.65 12.22 16.57
C GLN A 100 27.27 12.48 15.19
N ARG A 101 28.47 11.94 14.92
CA ARG A 101 29.11 12.00 13.59
C ARG A 101 28.30 11.28 12.52
N ASN A 102 27.76 10.10 12.81
CA ASN A 102 26.88 9.39 11.87
C ASN A 102 25.59 10.16 11.58
N ILE A 103 25.02 10.83 12.59
CA ILE A 103 23.85 11.70 12.43
C ILE A 103 24.21 12.92 11.58
N GLU A 104 25.37 13.54 11.81
CA GLU A 104 25.84 14.70 11.04
C GLU A 104 26.17 14.34 9.58
N GLU A 105 26.79 13.18 9.32
CA GLU A 105 27.01 12.65 7.97
C GLU A 105 25.69 12.28 7.27
N GLN A 106 24.73 11.68 7.98
CA GLN A 106 23.37 11.44 7.47
C GLN A 106 22.63 12.76 7.19
N HIS A 107 22.76 13.78 8.03
CA HIS A 107 22.16 15.08 7.79
C HIS A 107 22.80 15.81 6.59
N ALA A 108 24.10 15.67 6.38
CA ALA A 108 24.81 16.22 5.23
C ALA A 108 24.42 15.53 3.90
N THR A 109 24.15 14.23 3.92
CA THR A 109 23.59 13.52 2.74
C THR A 109 22.11 13.83 2.49
N ARG A 110 21.37 14.18 3.56
CA ARG A 110 19.91 14.40 3.58
C ARG A 110 19.45 15.83 3.31
N SER A 111 20.35 16.77 3.04
CA SER A 111 19.98 18.12 2.58
C SER A 111 19.04 18.01 1.37
N PHE A 112 17.96 18.80 1.34
CA PHE A 112 17.02 18.79 0.21
C PHE A 112 17.76 19.06 -1.11
N ARG A 113 17.64 18.12 -2.05
CA ARG A 113 18.29 18.18 -3.36
C ARG A 113 17.26 18.36 -4.46
N ASN A 114 17.17 19.59 -4.97
CA ASN A 114 16.24 19.92 -6.04
C ASN A 114 16.72 19.43 -7.42
N GLU A 115 17.93 18.89 -7.52
CA GLU A 115 18.50 18.36 -8.77
C GLU A 115 18.07 16.94 -9.11
N LYS A 116 17.37 16.26 -8.19
CA LYS A 116 16.97 14.85 -8.33
C LYS A 116 16.03 14.63 -9.51
N GLN A 117 16.26 13.54 -10.22
CA GLN A 117 15.42 13.11 -11.33
C GLN A 117 14.23 12.28 -10.82
N ILE A 118 13.15 12.27 -11.59
CA ILE A 118 11.97 11.45 -11.30
C ILE A 118 11.65 10.61 -12.52
N VAL A 119 11.70 9.29 -12.36
CA VAL A 119 11.29 8.34 -13.40
C VAL A 119 9.84 7.93 -13.18
N MET A 120 8.94 8.47 -14.01
CA MET A 120 7.54 8.09 -14.05
C MET A 120 7.37 6.74 -14.76
N VAL A 121 6.88 5.75 -14.01
CA VAL A 121 6.61 4.39 -14.50
C VAL A 121 5.11 4.24 -14.73
N LEU A 122 4.73 4.17 -16.00
CA LEU A 122 3.36 4.22 -16.47
C LEU A 122 3.00 2.88 -17.11
N THR A 123 2.01 2.19 -16.56
CA THR A 123 1.38 1.03 -17.19
C THR A 123 0.02 1.42 -17.70
N HIS A 124 -0.22 1.16 -18.97
CA HIS A 124 -1.38 1.63 -19.67
C HIS A 124 -2.06 0.48 -20.40
N PHE A 125 -3.35 0.26 -20.16
CA PHE A 125 -4.14 -0.72 -20.91
C PHE A 125 -5.26 0.02 -21.65
N ARG A 126 -5.08 0.21 -22.97
CA ARG A 126 -5.99 0.95 -23.87
C ARG A 126 -6.31 2.38 -23.38
N ASP A 127 -6.94 3.19 -24.22
CA ASP A 127 -7.19 4.64 -23.96
C ASP A 127 -5.94 5.53 -24.12
N SER A 128 -5.30 5.44 -25.28
CA SER A 128 -4.09 6.19 -25.60
C SER A 128 -4.24 7.72 -25.47
N ASP A 129 -5.46 8.25 -25.55
CA ASP A 129 -5.78 9.64 -25.27
C ASP A 129 -5.50 10.01 -23.81
N ALA A 130 -6.01 9.22 -22.86
CA ALA A 130 -5.75 9.44 -21.44
C ALA A 130 -4.24 9.33 -21.12
N CYS A 131 -3.55 8.36 -21.71
CA CYS A 131 -2.09 8.23 -21.54
C CYS A 131 -1.33 9.44 -22.08
N ALA A 132 -1.64 9.88 -23.31
CA ALA A 132 -0.98 11.04 -23.90
C ALA A 132 -1.26 12.32 -23.10
N GLN A 133 -2.51 12.50 -22.63
CA GLN A 133 -2.88 13.64 -21.80
C GLN A 133 -2.13 13.63 -20.47
N ALA A 134 -1.95 12.46 -19.83
CA ALA A 134 -1.15 12.35 -18.61
C ALA A 134 0.31 12.76 -18.82
N LEU A 135 0.92 12.44 -19.98
CA LEU A 135 2.28 12.91 -20.32
C LEU A 135 2.34 14.44 -20.49
N VAL A 136 1.32 15.02 -21.14
CA VAL A 136 1.20 16.47 -21.30
C VAL A 136 1.07 17.15 -19.95
N ASP A 137 0.13 16.70 -19.13
CA ASP A 137 -0.21 17.30 -17.84
C ASP A 137 0.94 17.15 -16.85
N ALA A 138 1.59 15.98 -16.80
CA ALA A 138 2.75 15.76 -15.93
C ALA A 138 3.88 16.73 -16.20
N ARG A 139 4.10 17.13 -17.46
CA ARG A 139 5.10 18.15 -17.79
C ARG A 139 4.61 19.56 -17.55
N ALA A 140 3.37 19.85 -17.90
CA ALA A 140 2.80 21.19 -17.78
C ALA A 140 2.68 21.65 -16.32
N THR A 141 2.36 20.72 -15.43
CA THR A 141 2.16 20.97 -13.99
C THR A 141 3.42 20.71 -13.15
N ALA A 142 4.51 20.22 -13.74
CA ALA A 142 5.77 20.05 -13.01
C ALA A 142 6.49 21.39 -12.83
N PHE A 143 7.03 21.62 -11.64
CA PHE A 143 7.92 22.73 -11.34
C PHE A 143 9.16 22.73 -12.23
N LEU A 144 9.78 21.56 -12.44
CA LEU A 144 10.90 21.39 -13.37
C LEU A 144 10.65 20.23 -14.32
N ALA A 145 9.96 20.50 -15.43
CA ALA A 145 9.63 19.49 -16.44
C ALA A 145 10.85 18.71 -17.00
N THR A 146 12.07 19.26 -16.93
CA THR A 146 13.29 18.59 -17.41
C THR A 146 13.78 17.46 -16.49
N ARG A 147 13.33 17.38 -15.23
CA ARG A 147 13.71 16.29 -14.32
C ARG A 147 12.88 15.02 -14.52
N VAL A 148 11.80 15.11 -15.27
CA VAL A 148 10.80 14.05 -15.40
C VAL A 148 11.15 13.17 -16.60
N HIS A 149 11.25 11.86 -16.36
CA HIS A 149 11.53 10.84 -17.36
C HIS A 149 10.36 9.84 -17.39
N PHE A 150 9.89 9.46 -18.56
CA PHE A 150 8.73 8.59 -18.73
C PHE A 150 9.12 7.20 -19.22
N ARG A 151 8.63 6.17 -18.54
CA ARG A 151 8.70 4.76 -18.94
C ARG A 151 7.27 4.27 -19.14
N VAL A 152 6.83 4.21 -20.39
CA VAL A 152 5.46 3.84 -20.74
C VAL A 152 5.44 2.42 -21.27
N PHE A 153 4.76 1.53 -20.55
CA PHE A 153 4.38 0.23 -21.09
C PHE A 153 2.89 0.25 -21.44
N GLU A 154 2.59 0.06 -22.71
CA GLU A 154 1.21 0.13 -23.23
C GLU A 154 0.73 -1.22 -23.79
N GLU A 155 -0.52 -1.54 -23.49
CA GLU A 155 -1.21 -2.72 -23.97
C GLU A 155 -2.45 -2.29 -24.75
N LEU A 156 -2.42 -2.47 -26.07
CA LEU A 156 -3.47 -2.03 -27.00
C LEU A 156 -3.60 -3.02 -28.17
N TYR A 157 -4.72 -2.97 -28.88
CA TYR A 157 -4.89 -3.72 -30.13
C TYR A 157 -4.08 -3.03 -31.24
N LEU A 158 -2.89 -3.57 -31.55
CA LEU A 158 -1.85 -2.89 -32.32
C LEU A 158 -2.27 -2.49 -33.75
N THR A 159 -3.32 -3.13 -34.29
CA THR A 159 -3.87 -2.88 -35.63
C THR A 159 -5.04 -1.90 -35.63
N HIS A 160 -5.61 -1.57 -34.48
CA HIS A 160 -6.87 -0.82 -34.36
C HIS A 160 -6.71 0.48 -33.57
N GLU A 161 -5.72 0.55 -32.69
CA GLU A 161 -5.54 1.67 -31.77
C GLU A 161 -4.21 2.37 -32.04
N GLN A 162 -4.22 3.70 -31.96
CA GLN A 162 -2.99 4.48 -31.95
C GLN A 162 -2.26 4.27 -30.62
N THR A 163 -0.94 4.39 -30.62
CA THR A 163 -0.15 4.31 -29.38
C THR A 163 -0.22 5.61 -28.59
N CYS A 164 0.04 5.52 -27.28
CA CYS A 164 0.18 6.68 -26.41
C CYS A 164 1.24 7.67 -26.93
N VAL A 165 2.35 7.17 -27.47
CA VAL A 165 3.40 8.03 -28.07
C VAL A 165 2.89 8.72 -29.32
N GLN A 166 2.22 8.01 -30.23
CA GLN A 166 1.67 8.61 -31.45
C GLN A 166 0.76 9.78 -31.07
N ARG A 167 -0.16 9.53 -30.13
CA ARG A 167 -1.10 10.55 -29.68
C ARG A 167 -0.42 11.71 -28.98
N PHE A 168 0.58 11.44 -28.14
CA PHE A 168 1.38 12.48 -27.50
C PHE A 168 2.14 13.35 -28.52
N CYS A 169 2.67 12.75 -29.58
CA CYS A 169 3.38 13.47 -30.65
C CYS A 169 2.44 14.33 -31.51
N GLU A 170 1.17 13.94 -31.66
CA GLU A 170 0.14 14.79 -32.28
C GLU A 170 -0.16 16.02 -31.40
N LEU A 171 -0.32 15.82 -30.09
CA LEU A 171 -0.64 16.90 -29.14
C LEU A 171 0.54 17.85 -28.91
N LYS A 172 1.76 17.33 -28.83
CA LYS A 172 2.99 18.09 -28.51
C LYS A 172 4.17 17.67 -29.40
N PRO A 173 4.17 18.01 -30.70
CA PRO A 173 5.15 17.51 -31.66
C PRO A 173 6.61 17.89 -31.34
N LYS A 174 6.83 19.12 -30.85
CA LYS A 174 8.17 19.60 -30.46
C LYS A 174 8.71 18.84 -29.24
N ASP A 175 7.88 18.71 -28.20
CA ASP A 175 8.24 18.04 -26.95
C ASP A 175 8.45 16.54 -27.17
N CYS A 176 7.57 15.88 -27.91
CA CYS A 176 7.74 14.48 -28.28
C CYS A 176 9.09 14.23 -28.95
N LYS A 177 9.44 15.02 -29.97
CA LYS A 177 10.69 14.86 -30.70
C LYS A 177 11.91 15.03 -29.78
N GLN A 178 11.86 16.00 -28.87
CA GLN A 178 12.93 16.23 -27.89
C GLN A 178 13.04 15.08 -26.88
N LEU A 179 11.93 14.63 -26.31
CA LEU A 179 11.91 13.58 -25.28
C LEU A 179 12.34 12.22 -25.81
N LEU A 180 11.94 11.87 -27.03
CA LEU A 180 12.39 10.64 -27.68
C LEU A 180 13.89 10.68 -27.97
N ARG A 181 14.40 11.81 -28.50
CA ARG A 181 15.83 11.97 -28.82
C ARG A 181 16.73 11.96 -27.59
N SER A 182 16.29 12.60 -26.51
CA SER A 182 17.04 12.63 -25.23
C SER A 182 16.93 11.32 -24.45
N GLY A 183 16.01 10.43 -24.83
CA GLY A 183 15.68 9.22 -24.07
C GLY A 183 14.92 9.50 -22.77
N GLN A 184 14.40 10.72 -22.57
CA GLN A 184 13.51 11.04 -21.47
C GLN A 184 12.18 10.30 -21.60
N LEU A 185 11.65 10.11 -22.81
CA LEU A 185 10.50 9.25 -23.08
C LEU A 185 10.97 7.93 -23.69
N ARG A 186 10.68 6.81 -23.03
CA ARG A 186 10.90 5.46 -23.55
C ARG A 186 9.63 4.65 -23.43
N THR A 187 9.32 3.88 -24.47
CA THR A 187 8.09 3.11 -24.52
C THR A 187 8.33 1.67 -24.96
N GLN A 188 7.49 0.78 -24.45
CA GLN A 188 7.35 -0.60 -24.89
C GLN A 188 5.87 -0.92 -25.01
N ARG A 189 5.53 -1.88 -25.87
CA ARG A 189 4.14 -2.24 -26.13
C ARG A 189 3.95 -3.75 -26.23
N ARG A 190 2.75 -4.20 -25.87
CA ARG A 190 2.26 -5.57 -26.07
C ARG A 190 0.88 -5.51 -26.70
N ASP A 191 0.55 -6.49 -27.54
CA ASP A 191 -0.82 -6.60 -28.04
C ASP A 191 -1.78 -6.92 -26.89
N ALA A 192 -2.91 -6.21 -26.81
CA ALA A 192 -3.89 -6.37 -25.74
C ALA A 192 -4.46 -7.80 -25.65
N SER A 193 -4.45 -8.58 -26.74
CA SER A 193 -4.85 -10.00 -26.70
C SER A 193 -3.92 -10.87 -25.84
N GLY A 194 -2.66 -10.44 -25.67
CA GLY A 194 -1.67 -11.08 -24.82
C GLY A 194 -1.60 -10.53 -23.39
N ALA A 195 -2.50 -9.62 -23.02
CA ALA A 195 -2.52 -9.01 -21.71
C ALA A 195 -2.89 -10.02 -20.62
N VAL A 196 -2.10 -10.05 -19.56
CA VAL A 196 -2.24 -10.99 -18.44
C VAL A 196 -2.35 -10.27 -17.08
N GLY A 197 -2.71 -8.99 -17.09
CA GLY A 197 -3.00 -8.20 -15.90
C GLY A 197 -1.87 -7.27 -15.43
N ALA A 198 -2.23 -6.40 -14.48
CA ALA A 198 -1.43 -5.24 -14.07
C ALA A 198 -0.07 -5.61 -13.48
N THR A 199 0.05 -6.67 -12.68
CA THR A 199 1.34 -7.04 -12.07
C THR A 199 2.41 -7.36 -13.12
N VAL A 200 2.01 -8.03 -14.21
CA VAL A 200 2.93 -8.37 -15.31
C VAL A 200 3.27 -7.13 -16.11
N ALA A 201 2.29 -6.28 -16.39
CA ALA A 201 2.51 -5.00 -17.06
C ALA A 201 3.49 -4.10 -16.28
N ARG A 202 3.31 -4.01 -14.96
CA ARG A 202 4.20 -3.27 -14.07
C ARG A 202 5.60 -3.86 -14.05
N TYR A 203 5.73 -5.18 -13.98
CA TYR A 203 7.05 -5.81 -14.08
C TYR A 203 7.79 -5.35 -15.35
N VAL A 204 7.13 -5.33 -16.51
CA VAL A 204 7.76 -4.85 -17.75
C VAL A 204 8.14 -3.38 -17.65
N ALA A 205 7.22 -2.51 -17.23
CA ALA A 205 7.45 -1.07 -17.12
C ALA A 205 8.60 -0.74 -16.14
N GLU A 206 8.64 -1.40 -14.99
CA GLU A 206 9.70 -1.26 -13.99
C GLU A 206 11.07 -1.69 -14.53
N GLY A 207 11.11 -2.69 -15.41
CA GLY A 207 12.32 -3.14 -16.07
C GLY A 207 12.90 -2.14 -17.07
N MET A 208 12.12 -1.12 -17.46
CA MET A 208 12.58 -0.05 -18.34
C MET A 208 13.31 1.06 -17.57
N VAL A 209 13.30 1.04 -16.23
CA VAL A 209 14.02 2.01 -15.40
C VAL A 209 15.50 1.67 -15.35
N GLU A 210 16.34 2.57 -15.84
CA GLU A 210 17.77 2.33 -16.00
C GLU A 210 18.55 2.57 -14.70
N HIS A 211 19.62 1.79 -14.48
CA HIS A 211 20.48 1.91 -13.30
C HIS A 211 21.14 3.28 -13.10
N LYS A 212 21.23 4.13 -14.13
CA LYS A 212 21.72 5.52 -13.98
C LYS A 212 20.87 6.33 -13.00
N PHE A 213 19.62 5.94 -12.76
CA PHE A 213 18.69 6.57 -11.81
C PHE A 213 18.75 5.94 -10.41
N ALA A 214 19.74 5.11 -10.08
CA ALA A 214 19.82 4.41 -8.79
C ALA A 214 19.78 5.36 -7.57
N ASN A 215 20.29 6.58 -7.73
CA ASN A 215 20.32 7.61 -6.69
C ASN A 215 19.22 8.68 -6.86
N ASP A 216 18.24 8.42 -7.72
CA ASP A 216 17.11 9.29 -8.03
C ASP A 216 15.79 8.69 -7.50
N PHE A 217 14.67 9.26 -7.92
CA PHE A 217 13.34 8.84 -7.51
C PHE A 217 12.56 8.21 -8.66
N TYR A 218 11.60 7.38 -8.31
CA TYR A 218 10.61 6.86 -9.23
C TYR A 218 9.20 7.26 -8.76
N PHE A 219 8.29 7.33 -9.71
CA PHE A 219 6.89 7.67 -9.48
C PHE A 219 6.02 6.71 -10.31
N SER A 220 5.37 5.74 -9.67
CA SER A 220 4.52 4.78 -10.38
C SER A 220 3.04 5.12 -10.20
N VAL A 221 2.35 5.24 -11.34
CA VAL A 221 0.94 5.58 -11.44
C VAL A 221 0.31 4.95 -12.67
N ASP A 222 -1.01 4.78 -12.64
CA ASP A 222 -1.81 4.48 -13.82
C ASP A 222 -2.21 5.80 -14.52
N PRO A 223 -1.71 6.08 -15.74
CA PRO A 223 -1.96 7.34 -16.42
C PRO A 223 -3.44 7.56 -16.79
N ALA A 224 -4.24 6.49 -16.90
CA ALA A 224 -5.67 6.62 -17.16
C ALA A 224 -6.46 6.98 -15.89
N VAL A 225 -5.85 6.80 -14.72
CA VAL A 225 -6.49 7.06 -13.43
C VAL A 225 -6.06 8.41 -12.86
N VAL A 226 -4.82 8.85 -13.00
CA VAL A 226 -4.31 9.98 -12.20
C VAL A 226 -4.47 11.37 -12.84
N VAL A 227 -4.64 12.38 -12.00
CA VAL A 227 -4.63 13.82 -12.34
C VAL A 227 -3.69 14.53 -11.38
N LEU A 228 -2.61 15.11 -11.90
CA LEU A 228 -1.57 15.75 -11.10
C LEU A 228 -1.95 17.17 -10.69
N THR A 229 -1.46 17.61 -9.53
CA THR A 229 -1.56 19.01 -9.08
C THR A 229 -0.36 19.82 -9.58
N GLU A 230 -0.48 21.15 -9.48
CA GLU A 230 0.64 22.04 -9.75
C GLU A 230 1.82 21.74 -8.82
N ASN A 231 3.04 21.79 -9.38
CA ASN A 231 4.31 21.52 -8.72
C ASN A 231 4.41 20.13 -8.04
N TRP A 232 3.69 19.12 -8.56
CA TRP A 232 3.64 17.77 -7.98
C TRP A 232 5.04 17.16 -7.76
N ASP A 233 5.98 17.41 -8.67
CA ASP A 233 7.35 16.88 -8.65
C ASP A 233 8.17 17.45 -7.49
N LEU A 234 8.05 18.76 -7.26
CA LEU A 234 8.68 19.45 -6.15
C LEU A 234 8.04 19.03 -4.83
N GLU A 235 6.72 18.92 -4.80
CA GLU A 235 5.98 18.61 -3.57
C GLU A 235 6.22 17.18 -3.10
N LEU A 236 6.26 16.20 -4.02
CA LEU A 236 6.65 14.82 -3.68
C LEU A 236 8.05 14.74 -3.07
N LEU A 237 9.03 15.48 -3.63
CA LEU A 237 10.37 15.53 -3.08
C LEU A 237 10.37 16.15 -1.68
N LYS A 238 9.74 17.31 -1.50
CA LYS A 238 9.64 17.98 -0.19
C LYS A 238 9.03 17.07 0.87
N GLN A 239 7.90 16.43 0.55
CA GLN A 239 7.25 15.48 1.43
C GLN A 239 8.20 14.33 1.78
N TRP A 240 8.86 13.71 0.79
CA TRP A 240 9.80 12.62 1.06
C TRP A 240 10.98 13.04 1.96
N TYR A 241 11.62 14.18 1.69
CA TYR A 241 12.73 14.69 2.52
C TYR A 241 12.29 15.02 3.96
N SER A 242 11.05 15.49 4.13
CA SER A 242 10.49 15.80 5.45
C SER A 242 10.33 14.57 6.35
N ILE A 243 10.18 13.38 5.77
CA ILE A 243 9.87 12.15 6.52
C ILE A 243 10.93 11.80 7.55
N GLY A 244 12.21 11.73 7.16
CA GLY A 244 13.19 11.10 8.07
C GLY A 244 14.06 10.02 7.48
N ASN A 245 13.55 9.36 6.44
CA ASN A 245 13.82 7.95 6.23
C ASN A 245 14.15 7.67 4.77
N ASP A 246 15.39 7.26 4.51
CA ASP A 246 15.86 6.97 3.16
C ASP A 246 15.17 5.72 2.56
N MET A 247 14.52 4.92 3.38
CA MET A 247 13.72 3.74 2.99
C MET A 247 12.22 4.07 2.88
N ALA A 248 11.84 5.35 2.91
CA ALA A 248 10.45 5.76 2.79
C ALA A 248 9.90 5.56 1.36
N ILE A 249 8.67 5.06 1.30
CA ILE A 249 7.83 5.01 0.10
C ILE A 249 6.54 5.78 0.42
N LEU A 250 6.33 6.88 -0.28
CA LEU A 250 5.05 7.58 -0.29
C LEU A 250 4.06 6.74 -1.09
N SER A 251 2.91 6.38 -0.53
CA SER A 251 1.90 5.59 -1.22
C SER A 251 0.54 5.80 -0.60
N VAL A 252 -0.52 5.93 -1.39
CA VAL A 252 -1.92 5.89 -0.92
C VAL A 252 -2.82 5.80 -2.15
N ALA A 253 -3.99 5.16 -2.05
CA ALA A 253 -4.95 5.34 -3.14
C ALA A 253 -5.44 6.81 -3.12
N PRO A 254 -5.34 7.58 -4.22
CA PRO A 254 -5.59 9.01 -4.21
C PRO A 254 -7.06 9.38 -3.94
N LYS A 255 -7.31 10.62 -3.54
CA LYS A 255 -8.68 11.16 -3.50
C LYS A 255 -9.28 11.18 -4.90
N ALA A 256 -10.59 10.97 -4.99
CA ALA A 256 -11.32 11.14 -6.25
C ALA A 256 -11.23 12.58 -6.75
N VAL A 257 -11.13 12.80 -8.06
CA VAL A 257 -10.95 14.14 -8.65
C VAL A 257 -12.12 15.09 -8.34
N GLU A 258 -13.31 14.56 -8.09
CA GLU A 258 -14.50 15.30 -7.67
C GLU A 258 -14.33 15.98 -6.31
N LEU A 259 -13.33 15.56 -5.53
CA LEU A 259 -13.02 16.11 -4.22
C LEU A 259 -11.95 17.21 -4.29
N ARG A 260 -11.41 17.48 -5.48
CA ARG A 260 -10.40 18.52 -5.67
C ARG A 260 -10.96 19.88 -5.27
N GLY A 261 -10.21 20.60 -4.43
CA GLY A 261 -10.62 21.91 -3.93
C GLY A 261 -11.65 21.87 -2.79
N LEU A 262 -12.08 20.69 -2.34
CA LEU A 262 -12.81 20.55 -1.08
C LEU A 262 -11.85 20.61 0.12
N THR A 263 -12.40 20.68 1.33
CA THR A 263 -11.62 20.92 2.56
C THR A 263 -10.49 19.90 2.72
N ASN A 264 -9.27 20.37 3.00
CA ASN A 264 -8.11 19.53 3.28
C ASN A 264 -8.00 19.17 4.79
N SER A 265 -9.16 19.03 5.44
CA SER A 265 -9.26 18.73 6.88
C SER A 265 -8.91 17.27 7.20
N THR A 266 -8.75 16.42 6.19
CA THR A 266 -8.42 15.02 6.32
C THR A 266 -7.30 14.61 5.37
N VAL A 267 -6.49 13.66 5.84
CA VAL A 267 -5.52 12.92 5.02
C VAL A 267 -6.04 11.50 4.84
N LEU A 268 -5.78 10.89 3.68
CA LEU A 268 -6.15 9.50 3.43
C LEU A 268 -5.04 8.57 3.91
N VAL A 269 -5.39 7.50 4.62
CA VAL A 269 -4.44 6.48 5.05
C VAL A 269 -4.98 5.09 4.74
N HIS A 270 -4.10 4.18 4.31
CA HIS A 270 -4.43 2.76 4.19
C HIS A 270 -4.17 2.07 5.52
N CYS A 271 -5.25 1.53 6.11
CA CYS A 271 -5.24 1.10 7.49
C CYS A 271 -6.15 -0.08 7.81
N SER A 272 -6.89 -0.60 6.84
CA SER A 272 -7.75 -1.77 7.02
C SER A 272 -7.62 -2.79 5.90
N ALA A 273 -7.78 -4.07 6.24
CA ALA A 273 -7.59 -5.19 5.33
C ALA A 273 -8.53 -6.33 5.68
N ARG A 274 -8.62 -7.32 4.77
CA ARG A 274 -9.36 -8.56 5.01
C ARG A 274 -8.76 -9.74 4.27
N ILE A 275 -9.17 -10.94 4.68
CA ILE A 275 -9.02 -12.11 3.81
C ILE A 275 -10.05 -11.98 2.68
N HIS A 276 -9.67 -12.20 1.43
CA HIS A 276 -10.54 -11.87 0.29
C HIS A 276 -11.76 -12.79 0.16
N SER A 277 -11.66 -14.06 0.57
CA SER A 277 -12.72 -15.05 0.37
C SER A 277 -12.59 -16.27 1.29
N LYS A 278 -13.62 -17.13 1.30
CA LYS A 278 -13.62 -18.43 1.99
C LYS A 278 -12.70 -19.49 1.37
N PHE A 279 -12.14 -19.24 0.18
CA PHE A 279 -11.34 -20.25 -0.50
C PHE A 279 -10.06 -20.56 0.28
N PRO A 280 -9.59 -21.83 0.32
CA PRO A 280 -8.40 -22.20 1.08
C PRO A 280 -7.13 -21.43 0.69
N ASP A 281 -7.03 -21.03 -0.59
CA ASP A 281 -5.92 -20.26 -1.14
C ASP A 281 -6.18 -18.74 -1.14
N ALA A 282 -7.13 -18.26 -0.34
CA ALA A 282 -7.42 -16.84 -0.25
C ALA A 282 -6.20 -16.02 0.17
N VAL A 283 -6.11 -14.81 -0.36
CA VAL A 283 -5.05 -13.84 -0.10
C VAL A 283 -5.60 -12.64 0.69
N VAL A 284 -4.71 -11.85 1.27
CA VAL A 284 -5.07 -10.60 1.93
C VAL A 284 -5.41 -9.54 0.88
N GLU A 285 -6.51 -8.85 1.06
CA GLU A 285 -6.91 -7.68 0.28
C GLU A 285 -6.83 -6.45 1.20
N PHE A 286 -6.10 -5.41 0.76
CA PHE A 286 -6.17 -4.10 1.39
C PHE A 286 -7.47 -3.41 0.99
N ASN A 287 -8.09 -2.72 1.94
CA ASN A 287 -9.30 -1.96 1.67
C ASN A 287 -8.97 -0.61 1.04
N ALA A 288 -10.00 0.13 0.62
CA ALA A 288 -9.86 1.53 0.27
C ALA A 288 -9.35 2.35 1.47
N PRO A 289 -8.62 3.46 1.23
CA PRO A 289 -8.06 4.27 2.30
C PRO A 289 -9.17 5.00 3.06
N GLU A 290 -8.95 5.22 4.35
CA GLU A 290 -9.89 5.90 5.23
C GLU A 290 -9.41 7.33 5.51
N PRO A 291 -10.31 8.32 5.57
CA PRO A 291 -9.97 9.67 5.95
C PRO A 291 -9.68 9.73 7.46
N VAL A 292 -8.53 10.27 7.83
CA VAL A 292 -8.20 10.60 9.22
C VAL A 292 -8.03 12.12 9.37
N PRO A 293 -8.40 12.69 10.54
CA PRO A 293 -8.25 14.13 10.77
C PRO A 293 -6.81 14.59 10.55
N ARG A 294 -6.65 15.68 9.81
CA ARG A 294 -5.36 16.31 9.56
C ARG A 294 -4.95 17.15 10.77
N GLN A 295 -4.25 16.51 11.71
CA GLN A 295 -3.82 17.11 12.97
C GLN A 295 -2.47 16.59 13.42
N GLY A 296 -1.80 17.31 14.33
CA GLY A 296 -0.51 16.90 14.88
C GLY A 296 0.56 16.73 13.79
N GLY A 297 1.27 15.60 13.80
CA GLY A 297 2.34 15.31 12.83
C GLY A 297 1.89 15.33 11.37
N ALA A 298 0.62 14.98 11.08
CA ALA A 298 0.04 15.00 9.74
C ALA A 298 -0.10 16.42 9.14
N LEU A 299 0.13 17.47 9.93
CA LEU A 299 0.19 18.85 9.43
C LEU A 299 1.51 19.12 8.69
N VAL A 300 2.60 18.50 9.13
CA VAL A 300 3.96 18.91 8.76
C VAL A 300 4.77 17.83 8.05
N SER A 301 4.35 16.57 8.12
CA SER A 301 5.03 15.44 7.50
C SER A 301 4.04 14.37 7.04
N PRO A 302 4.37 13.58 6.00
CA PRO A 302 3.65 12.36 5.64
C PRO A 302 3.44 11.43 6.84
N VAL A 303 2.31 10.71 6.83
CA VAL A 303 1.86 9.87 7.94
C VAL A 303 2.33 8.45 7.73
N LEU A 304 3.16 7.91 8.64
CA LEU A 304 3.52 6.50 8.66
C LEU A 304 2.25 5.64 8.67
N GLN A 305 2.14 4.68 7.75
CA GLN A 305 0.99 3.79 7.66
C GLN A 305 1.43 2.33 7.53
N THR A 306 0.47 1.44 7.65
CA THR A 306 0.71 -0.01 7.76
C THR A 306 0.46 -0.77 6.47
N GLN A 307 0.13 -0.07 5.40
CA GLN A 307 -0.32 -0.64 4.14
C GLN A 307 0.19 0.21 2.97
N TYR A 308 -0.03 -0.29 1.76
CA TYR A 308 0.56 0.21 0.54
C TYR A 308 -0.44 0.09 -0.59
N SER A 309 -0.33 0.97 -1.60
CA SER A 309 -1.14 0.91 -2.80
C SER A 309 -0.32 0.95 -4.08
N GLU A 310 -0.71 0.10 -5.01
CA GLU A 310 -0.19 0.04 -6.38
C GLU A 310 -0.78 1.11 -7.32
N VAL A 311 -1.80 1.85 -6.87
CA VAL A 311 -2.40 2.95 -7.66
C VAL A 311 -1.46 4.16 -7.70
N PHE A 312 -0.78 4.43 -6.59
CA PHE A 312 0.19 5.49 -6.45
C PHE A 312 1.26 5.09 -5.46
N HIS A 313 2.51 5.14 -5.91
CA HIS A 313 3.64 5.12 -5.02
C HIS A 313 4.88 5.85 -5.60
N PHE A 314 5.60 6.53 -4.71
CA PHE A 314 6.78 7.33 -4.99
C PHE A 314 7.87 7.04 -3.96
N GLY A 315 9.11 6.89 -4.41
CA GLY A 315 10.22 6.60 -3.51
C GLY A 315 11.55 6.60 -4.26
N PRO A 316 12.65 6.23 -3.57
CA PRO A 316 13.95 6.14 -4.22
C PRO A 316 13.96 4.96 -5.20
N THR A 317 14.59 5.14 -6.37
CA THR A 317 14.59 4.14 -7.45
C THR A 317 15.14 2.78 -6.99
N ARG A 318 16.07 2.76 -6.03
CA ARG A 318 16.55 1.51 -5.41
C ARG A 318 15.43 0.62 -4.87
N ALA A 319 14.35 1.20 -4.34
CA ALA A 319 13.21 0.43 -3.84
C ALA A 319 12.56 -0.38 -4.97
N LEU A 320 12.45 0.23 -6.15
CA LEU A 320 11.91 -0.41 -7.33
C LEU A 320 12.81 -1.55 -7.83
N PHE A 321 14.14 -1.38 -7.73
CA PHE A 321 15.11 -2.42 -8.08
C PHE A 321 15.09 -3.59 -7.10
N ASP A 322 14.97 -3.31 -5.81
CA ASP A 322 14.93 -4.32 -4.75
C ASP A 322 13.63 -5.12 -4.77
N VAL A 323 12.51 -4.48 -5.10
CA VAL A 323 11.16 -5.06 -5.05
C VAL A 323 10.35 -4.71 -6.30
N ARG A 324 10.64 -5.46 -7.36
CA ARG A 324 9.82 -5.47 -8.59
C ARG A 324 8.51 -6.22 -8.41
N SER A 325 7.50 -5.87 -9.19
CA SER A 325 6.27 -6.62 -9.38
C SER A 325 6.57 -8.07 -9.79
N ASP A 326 5.80 -9.05 -9.31
CA ASP A 326 6.02 -10.47 -9.65
C ASP A 326 5.33 -10.83 -10.98
N PRO A 327 6.08 -11.11 -12.06
CA PRO A 327 5.49 -11.43 -13.36
C PRO A 327 4.78 -12.80 -13.37
N HIS A 328 5.01 -13.63 -12.35
CA HIS A 328 4.45 -14.97 -12.22
C HIS A 328 3.11 -15.00 -11.46
N THR A 329 2.48 -13.85 -11.27
CA THR A 329 1.10 -13.73 -10.76
C THR A 329 0.16 -13.18 -11.83
N PRO A 330 -0.04 -13.88 -12.96
CA PRO A 330 -0.93 -13.42 -14.02
C PRO A 330 -2.39 -13.44 -13.55
N LEU A 331 -3.19 -12.53 -14.09
CA LEU A 331 -4.65 -12.44 -13.89
C LEU A 331 -5.08 -12.18 -12.43
N ILE A 332 -4.12 -11.95 -11.53
CA ILE A 332 -4.40 -11.66 -10.14
C ILE A 332 -5.01 -10.26 -10.00
N LEU A 333 -6.02 -10.14 -9.15
CA LEU A 333 -6.74 -8.89 -8.94
C LEU A 333 -6.57 -8.36 -7.50
N VAL A 334 -6.25 -9.25 -6.55
CA VAL A 334 -6.11 -8.98 -5.11
C VAL A 334 -4.90 -9.74 -4.56
N GLY A 335 -4.40 -9.41 -3.37
CA GLY A 335 -3.24 -10.10 -2.79
C GLY A 335 -1.88 -9.57 -3.22
N HIS A 336 -1.75 -9.09 -4.46
CA HIS A 336 -0.47 -8.59 -4.98
C HIS A 336 0.05 -7.38 -4.19
N GLU A 337 -0.82 -6.47 -3.74
CA GLU A 337 -0.42 -5.32 -2.91
C GLU A 337 0.14 -5.77 -1.55
N TYR A 338 -0.56 -6.66 -0.84
CA TYR A 338 -0.06 -7.21 0.43
C TYR A 338 1.24 -8.00 0.26
N ALA A 339 1.33 -8.82 -0.80
CA ALA A 339 2.53 -9.60 -1.09
C ALA A 339 3.74 -8.70 -1.35
N ARG A 340 3.56 -7.63 -2.15
CA ARG A 340 4.63 -6.68 -2.45
C ARG A 340 4.97 -5.80 -1.23
N ALA A 341 3.96 -5.34 -0.49
CA ALA A 341 4.16 -4.60 0.76
C ALA A 341 5.00 -5.41 1.76
N THR A 342 4.71 -6.70 1.90
CA THR A 342 5.48 -7.62 2.75
C THR A 342 6.94 -7.69 2.29
N ARG A 343 7.20 -7.76 0.97
CA ARG A 343 8.56 -7.81 0.41
C ARG A 343 9.34 -6.51 0.59
N PHE A 344 8.69 -5.36 0.43
CA PHE A 344 9.24 -4.05 0.75
C PHE A 344 9.60 -3.96 2.24
N TRP A 345 8.65 -4.25 3.12
CA TRP A 345 8.82 -4.07 4.55
C TRP A 345 9.90 -4.99 5.15
N THR A 346 9.94 -6.25 4.71
CA THR A 346 10.98 -7.21 5.12
C THR A 346 12.39 -6.85 4.59
N ARG A 347 12.49 -5.94 3.62
CA ARG A 347 13.75 -5.32 3.15
C ARG A 347 14.04 -3.96 3.79
N GLY A 348 13.22 -3.53 4.75
CA GLY A 348 13.43 -2.30 5.53
C GLY A 348 12.69 -1.07 5.01
N TYR A 349 11.87 -1.20 3.96
CA TYR A 349 11.07 -0.09 3.45
C TYR A 349 9.84 0.19 4.32
N ASP A 350 9.46 1.46 4.42
CA ASP A 350 8.31 1.92 5.20
C ASP A 350 7.36 2.75 4.36
N PHE A 351 6.06 2.63 4.63
CA PHE A 351 5.02 3.29 3.84
C PHE A 351 4.51 4.53 4.55
N TYR A 352 4.38 5.62 3.79
CA TYR A 352 3.87 6.88 4.30
C TYR A 352 2.76 7.40 3.39
N ALA A 353 1.64 7.78 3.98
CA ALA A 353 0.61 8.51 3.27
C ALA A 353 1.03 9.98 3.11
N PRO A 354 0.96 10.55 1.89
CA PRO A 354 1.16 11.98 1.69
C PRO A 354 0.28 12.81 2.63
N ASN A 355 0.84 13.89 3.18
CA ASN A 355 0.08 14.84 3.98
C ASN A 355 -0.53 15.98 3.15
N GLU A 356 -0.10 16.14 1.91
CA GLU A 356 -0.70 17.03 0.92
C GLU A 356 -1.09 16.27 -0.34
N ASP A 357 -2.19 16.71 -0.97
CA ASP A 357 -2.69 16.13 -2.21
C ASP A 357 -1.80 16.55 -3.38
N VAL A 358 -0.97 15.63 -3.87
CA VAL A 358 -0.12 15.80 -5.07
C VAL A 358 -0.78 15.29 -6.35
N LEU A 359 -1.81 14.46 -6.19
CA LEU A 359 -2.58 13.89 -7.29
C LEU A 359 -3.96 13.44 -6.83
N PHE A 360 -4.87 13.36 -7.80
CA PHE A 360 -6.22 12.84 -7.66
C PHE A 360 -6.43 11.69 -8.62
N ALA A 361 -7.49 10.92 -8.43
CA ALA A 361 -7.86 9.79 -9.27
C ALA A 361 -9.24 9.99 -9.93
N ARG A 362 -9.31 9.73 -11.23
CA ARG A 362 -10.55 9.56 -12.00
C ARG A 362 -11.02 8.14 -11.82
N TYR A 363 -11.91 7.91 -10.87
CA TYR A 363 -12.52 6.60 -10.68
C TYR A 363 -13.67 6.38 -11.67
N HIS A 364 -13.34 6.36 -12.95
CA HIS A 364 -14.28 5.92 -13.97
C HIS A 364 -14.24 4.40 -14.11
N TRP A 365 -15.33 3.83 -14.61
CA TRP A 365 -15.30 2.44 -15.02
C TRP A 365 -14.37 2.30 -16.24
N GLN A 366 -13.38 1.41 -16.12
CA GLN A 366 -12.54 1.00 -17.23
C GLN A 366 -12.90 -0.44 -17.60
N GLU A 367 -12.89 -0.74 -18.89
CA GLU A 367 -12.98 -2.12 -19.35
C GLU A 367 -11.81 -2.90 -18.72
N PRO A 368 -12.06 -4.08 -18.12
CA PRO A 368 -10.98 -4.88 -17.54
C PRO A 368 -9.89 -5.16 -18.58
N PRO A 369 -8.60 -5.22 -18.19
CA PRO A 369 -7.46 -5.52 -19.06
C PRO A 369 -7.44 -6.88 -19.76
N LEU A 370 -8.57 -7.54 -19.86
CA LEU A 370 -8.71 -8.87 -20.41
C LEU A 370 -9.79 -8.80 -21.48
N PRO A 371 -9.75 -9.66 -22.51
CA PRO A 371 -10.98 -9.97 -23.17
C PRO A 371 -11.88 -10.64 -22.13
N MET A 372 -12.75 -9.86 -21.48
CA MET A 372 -14.07 -10.35 -21.09
C MET A 372 -14.73 -10.65 -22.43
N VAL A 373 -14.41 -11.81 -23.01
CA VAL A 373 -14.95 -12.25 -24.29
C VAL A 373 -16.46 -12.11 -24.17
N SER A 374 -16.97 -11.13 -24.91
CA SER A 374 -18.38 -10.91 -25.11
C SER A 374 -18.95 -12.20 -25.71
N GLY A 375 -19.85 -12.84 -24.96
CA GLY A 375 -20.82 -13.81 -25.48
C GLY A 375 -20.29 -14.95 -26.35
N ALA A 376 -19.58 -15.92 -25.76
CA ALA A 376 -19.56 -17.34 -26.12
C ALA A 376 -18.35 -18.00 -25.43
N ILE A 377 -18.46 -18.28 -24.12
CA ILE A 377 -17.40 -19.01 -23.42
C ILE A 377 -17.67 -20.49 -23.61
N ASP A 378 -16.75 -21.19 -24.28
CA ASP A 378 -16.62 -22.62 -24.03
C ASP A 378 -16.21 -22.83 -22.57
N ASP A 379 -16.75 -23.84 -21.89
CA ASP A 379 -16.43 -24.10 -20.48
C ASP A 379 -14.91 -24.27 -20.21
N HIS A 380 -14.12 -24.54 -21.26
CA HIS A 380 -12.68 -24.77 -21.19
C HIS A 380 -11.88 -23.49 -20.92
N THR A 381 -12.19 -22.38 -21.59
CA THR A 381 -11.45 -21.11 -21.42
C THR A 381 -11.64 -20.53 -20.02
N GLY A 382 -12.86 -20.56 -19.49
CA GLY A 382 -13.15 -20.09 -18.13
C GLY A 382 -12.41 -20.90 -17.06
N LYS A 383 -12.39 -22.23 -17.19
CA LYS A 383 -11.64 -23.13 -16.28
C LYS A 383 -10.14 -22.86 -16.33
N GLN A 384 -9.56 -22.65 -17.51
CA GLN A 384 -8.13 -22.34 -17.64
C GLN A 384 -7.78 -21.01 -16.96
N ARG A 385 -8.61 -19.98 -17.15
CA ARG A 385 -8.44 -18.68 -16.48
C ARG A 385 -8.45 -18.81 -14.96
N GLN A 386 -9.44 -19.52 -14.41
CA GLN A 386 -9.53 -19.73 -12.97
C GLN A 386 -8.31 -20.49 -12.43
N ARG A 387 -7.86 -21.54 -13.12
CA ARG A 387 -6.63 -22.28 -12.74
C ARG A 387 -5.40 -21.37 -12.63
N ARG A 388 -5.19 -20.48 -13.61
CA ARG A 388 -4.07 -19.52 -13.58
C ARG A 388 -4.17 -18.54 -12.41
N MET A 389 -5.37 -18.08 -12.07
CA MET A 389 -5.59 -17.21 -10.90
C MET A 389 -5.33 -17.97 -9.59
N ASP A 390 -5.76 -19.23 -9.50
CA ASP A 390 -5.54 -20.07 -8.32
C ASP A 390 -4.04 -20.37 -8.13
N GLU A 391 -3.33 -20.70 -9.21
CA GLU A 391 -1.86 -20.86 -9.22
C GLU A 391 -1.14 -19.58 -8.76
N ALA A 392 -1.59 -18.41 -9.23
CA ALA A 392 -1.04 -17.12 -8.81
C ALA A 392 -1.28 -16.85 -7.31
N ASN A 393 -2.49 -17.14 -6.80
CA ASN A 393 -2.81 -17.02 -5.38
C ASN A 393 -1.95 -17.96 -4.52
N ARG A 394 -1.80 -19.22 -4.94
CA ARG A 394 -0.93 -20.19 -4.27
C ARG A 394 0.53 -19.79 -4.30
N ARG A 395 1.02 -19.23 -5.41
CA ARG A 395 2.37 -18.66 -5.49
C ARG A 395 2.58 -17.57 -4.44
N ILE A 396 1.67 -16.59 -4.34
CA ILE A 396 1.73 -15.53 -3.33
C ILE A 396 1.84 -16.15 -1.92
N ARG A 397 0.97 -17.12 -1.62
CA ARG A 397 0.96 -17.80 -0.33
C ARG A 397 2.27 -18.55 -0.04
N ARG A 398 2.79 -19.31 -1.00
CA ARG A 398 4.03 -20.08 -0.86
C ARG A 398 5.26 -19.19 -0.67
N LEU A 399 5.36 -18.08 -1.40
CA LEU A 399 6.46 -17.11 -1.23
C LEU A 399 6.46 -16.46 0.17
N MET A 400 5.31 -16.40 0.84
CA MET A 400 5.17 -15.93 2.22
C MET A 400 5.23 -17.05 3.28
N GLY A 401 5.49 -18.31 2.87
CA GLY A 401 5.53 -19.46 3.78
C GLY A 401 4.17 -19.83 4.37
N LEU A 402 3.08 -19.57 3.64
CA LEU A 402 1.71 -19.95 4.03
C LEU A 402 1.31 -21.29 3.39
N SER A 403 0.37 -21.98 4.03
CA SER A 403 -0.19 -23.23 3.51
C SER A 403 -0.98 -23.00 2.23
N VAL A 404 -1.00 -23.98 1.34
CA VAL A 404 -1.78 -23.98 0.10
C VAL A 404 -2.59 -25.27 -0.01
N SER A 405 -3.72 -25.20 -0.72
CA SER A 405 -4.62 -26.33 -0.94
C SER A 405 -3.98 -27.45 -1.76
N VAL A 406 -3.14 -27.07 -2.73
CA VAL A 406 -2.45 -27.95 -3.66
C VAL A 406 -1.01 -27.46 -3.79
N GLN A 407 -0.05 -28.38 -3.83
CA GLN A 407 1.34 -28.05 -4.15
C GLN A 407 1.49 -28.01 -5.67
N ASP A 408 1.53 -26.81 -6.23
CA ASP A 408 1.96 -26.63 -7.62
C ASP A 408 3.45 -26.97 -7.78
N GLY A 409 3.95 -26.94 -9.02
CA GLY A 409 5.35 -27.18 -9.34
C GLY A 409 6.35 -26.21 -8.68
N GLN A 410 7.60 -26.26 -9.14
CA GLN A 410 8.65 -25.39 -8.61
C GLN A 410 8.32 -23.91 -8.84
N LEU A 411 8.61 -23.08 -7.84
CA LEU A 411 8.39 -21.64 -7.92
C LEU A 411 9.50 -20.99 -8.75
N GLU A 412 9.15 -20.55 -9.97
CA GLU A 412 10.06 -19.83 -10.85
C GLU A 412 10.56 -18.54 -10.19
N GLN A 413 11.88 -18.31 -10.24
CA GLN A 413 12.55 -17.12 -9.68
C GLN A 413 12.19 -16.85 -8.20
N SER A 414 11.89 -17.90 -7.42
CA SER A 414 11.45 -17.77 -6.03
C SER A 414 12.39 -16.93 -5.17
N GLN A 415 13.71 -17.03 -5.37
CA GLN A 415 14.70 -16.23 -4.63
C GLN A 415 14.58 -14.73 -4.89
N VAL A 416 14.27 -14.32 -6.13
CA VAL A 416 14.11 -12.91 -6.51
C VAL A 416 12.85 -12.31 -5.88
N PHE A 417 11.79 -13.10 -5.79
CA PHE A 417 10.49 -12.69 -5.26
C PHE A 417 10.26 -13.11 -3.80
N ALA A 418 11.29 -13.63 -3.12
CA ALA A 418 11.25 -13.98 -1.71
C ALA A 418 11.14 -12.74 -0.82
N LEU A 419 10.79 -12.99 0.45
CA LEU A 419 10.86 -12.01 1.52
C LEU A 419 12.30 -11.53 1.74
N GLY A 420 12.43 -10.31 2.26
CA GLY A 420 13.71 -9.78 2.71
C GLY A 420 14.15 -10.34 4.05
N SER A 421 15.37 -10.00 4.44
CA SER A 421 16.01 -10.46 5.69
C SER A 421 16.19 -9.37 6.74
N GLN A 422 15.89 -8.10 6.43
CA GLN A 422 16.08 -6.99 7.37
C GLN A 422 15.07 -7.04 8.51
N ARG A 423 13.82 -7.39 8.19
CA ARG A 423 12.76 -7.54 9.20
C ARG A 423 11.98 -8.84 9.00
N SER A 424 11.54 -9.45 10.10
CA SER A 424 10.84 -10.74 10.06
C SER A 424 9.37 -10.63 9.68
N MET A 425 8.80 -11.67 9.07
CA MET A 425 7.35 -11.75 8.80
C MET A 425 6.50 -11.63 10.07
N LYS A 426 6.99 -12.11 11.22
CA LYS A 426 6.30 -11.96 12.50
C LYS A 426 6.20 -10.50 12.91
N ALA A 427 7.27 -9.73 12.74
CA ALA A 427 7.27 -8.31 13.02
C ALA A 427 6.38 -7.53 12.02
N TRP A 428 6.30 -7.98 10.76
CA TRP A 428 5.34 -7.42 9.79
C TRP A 428 3.89 -7.62 10.23
N GLN A 429 3.52 -8.82 10.71
CA GLN A 429 2.17 -9.09 11.23
C GLN A 429 1.83 -8.21 12.43
N GLN A 430 2.80 -7.97 13.33
CA GLN A 430 2.62 -7.09 14.49
C GLN A 430 2.47 -5.63 14.08
N PHE A 431 3.31 -5.15 13.15
CA PHE A 431 3.26 -3.78 12.66
C PHE A 431 1.99 -3.51 11.85
N SER A 432 1.64 -4.43 10.94
CA SER A 432 0.48 -4.26 10.06
C SER A 432 -0.86 -4.60 10.69
N GLY A 433 -0.86 -5.38 11.78
CA GLY A 433 -2.07 -5.93 12.40
C GLY A 433 -2.76 -7.00 11.54
N VAL A 434 -2.14 -7.44 10.45
CA VAL A 434 -2.71 -8.40 9.51
C VAL A 434 -2.16 -9.80 9.81
N ASP A 435 -3.07 -10.74 10.07
CA ASP A 435 -2.73 -12.17 10.09
C ASP A 435 -3.20 -12.83 8.78
N PRO A 436 -2.28 -13.14 7.84
CA PRO A 436 -2.64 -13.78 6.58
C PRO A 436 -3.07 -15.26 6.73
N ARG A 437 -3.02 -15.82 7.96
CA ARG A 437 -3.51 -17.17 8.28
C ARG A 437 -4.93 -17.16 8.86
N ALA A 438 -5.49 -15.99 9.17
CA ALA A 438 -6.82 -15.91 9.73
C ALA A 438 -7.88 -16.50 8.78
N ALA A 439 -8.96 -17.02 9.34
CA ALA A 439 -10.13 -17.41 8.55
C ALA A 439 -10.81 -16.16 7.97
N TYR A 440 -11.48 -16.32 6.84
CA TYR A 440 -12.31 -15.26 6.27
C TYR A 440 -13.48 -14.92 7.19
N ASN A 441 -13.65 -13.62 7.47
CA ASN A 441 -14.75 -13.12 8.27
C ASN A 441 -15.81 -12.44 7.39
N GLU A 442 -16.95 -13.10 7.19
CA GLU A 442 -18.07 -12.56 6.40
C GLU A 442 -18.81 -11.38 7.05
N SER A 443 -18.65 -11.18 8.35
CA SER A 443 -19.39 -10.15 9.09
C SER A 443 -18.80 -8.75 8.92
N THR A 444 -17.62 -8.61 8.33
CA THR A 444 -16.91 -7.32 8.21
C THR A 444 -16.04 -7.26 6.96
N THR A 445 -15.92 -6.06 6.39
CA THR A 445 -14.91 -5.77 5.37
C THR A 445 -13.60 -5.31 5.99
N ASN A 446 -13.60 -4.90 7.26
CA ASN A 446 -12.45 -4.40 8.00
C ASN A 446 -12.00 -5.43 9.03
N GLN A 447 -11.63 -6.63 8.57
CA GLN A 447 -11.24 -7.74 9.43
C GLN A 447 -9.98 -7.42 10.25
N PHE A 448 -9.05 -6.69 9.64
CA PHE A 448 -7.88 -6.10 10.29
C PHE A 448 -7.99 -4.59 10.15
N SER A 449 -7.91 -3.83 11.25
CA SER A 449 -7.95 -2.36 11.19
C SER A 449 -7.04 -1.75 12.24
N LEU A 450 -6.19 -0.83 11.80
CA LEU A 450 -5.32 0.01 12.65
C LEU A 450 -5.61 1.50 12.47
N CYS A 451 -6.74 1.86 11.85
CA CYS A 451 -7.10 3.25 11.55
C CYS A 451 -7.15 4.13 12.80
N GLY A 452 -7.68 3.61 13.92
CA GLY A 452 -7.69 4.32 15.21
C GLY A 452 -6.29 4.51 15.82
N ALA A 453 -5.38 3.55 15.63
CA ALA A 453 -3.99 3.67 16.07
C ALA A 453 -3.23 4.71 15.25
N LEU A 454 -3.46 4.74 13.94
CA LEU A 454 -2.89 5.75 13.04
C LEU A 454 -3.41 7.16 13.35
N ALA A 455 -4.73 7.32 13.48
CA ALA A 455 -5.35 8.60 13.81
C ALA A 455 -4.90 9.18 15.17
N SER A 456 -4.43 8.32 16.08
CA SER A 456 -3.90 8.71 17.40
C SER A 456 -2.38 8.69 17.51
N GLY A 457 -1.65 8.47 16.41
CA GLY A 457 -0.17 8.47 16.39
C GLY A 457 0.47 7.33 17.18
N LYS A 458 -0.25 6.21 17.38
CA LYS A 458 0.21 5.03 18.13
C LYS A 458 0.88 3.96 17.27
N VAL A 459 0.92 4.14 15.95
CA VAL A 459 1.72 3.29 15.08
C VAL A 459 3.16 3.78 15.16
N HIS A 460 4.02 2.90 15.69
CA HIS A 460 5.44 3.21 15.89
C HIS A 460 6.28 2.67 14.75
N TYR A 461 7.32 3.43 14.41
CA TYR A 461 8.37 3.00 13.51
C TYR A 461 9.06 1.75 14.07
N VAL A 462 9.37 0.79 13.18
CA VAL A 462 10.11 -0.42 13.50
C VAL A 462 11.48 -0.34 12.83
N PRO A 463 12.59 -0.24 13.57
CA PRO A 463 13.93 -0.22 12.99
C PRO A 463 14.19 -1.43 12.10
N TYR A 464 14.92 -1.21 11.00
CA TYR A 464 15.41 -2.27 10.10
C TYR A 464 16.84 -2.68 10.43
#